data_AF-A0A946ALD7-F1
#
_entry.id   AF-A0A946ALD7-F1
#
_cell.length_a   1.000
_cell.length_b   1.000
_cell.length_c   1.000
_cell.angle_alpha   90.00
_cell.angle_beta   90.00
_cell.angle_gamma   90.00
#
_symmetry.space_group_name_H-M   'P 1'
#
loop_
_entity.id
_entity.type
_entity.pdbx_description
1 polymer ?
#
loop_
_entity_poly.entity_id
_entity_poly.type
_entity_poly.pdbx_seq_one_letter_code
_entity_poly.pdbx_strand_id
1 'polypeptide(L)'
;MSVKKLENLLQTDQNSDLDRLIQRAQDMDSLTTALRAGIESNLADNLIAANIQDGGQLAIICSSSTWAARLRFESDRLLELAAGAGVAAKTCVVKVSR
;
A
#
# COMPACT_ATOMS: atom_id res chain seq x y z
N MET A 1 11.63 3.99 15.65
CA MET A 1 12.53 4.68 14.71
C MET A 1 13.41 5.62 15.50
N SER A 2 14.72 5.68 15.21
CA SER A 2 15.65 6.55 15.95
C SER A 2 15.58 7.99 15.42
N VAL A 3 15.54 8.97 16.32
CA VAL A 3 15.46 10.42 16.02
C VAL A 3 16.58 10.86 15.06
N LYS A 4 17.77 10.26 15.19
CA LYS A 4 18.93 10.52 14.32
C LYS A 4 18.67 10.24 12.83
N LYS A 5 17.75 9.32 12.51
CA LYS A 5 17.42 8.96 11.13
C LYS A 5 16.52 10.02 10.47
N LEU A 6 15.68 10.69 11.26
CA LEU A 6 14.84 11.81 10.82
C LEU A 6 15.68 13.07 10.61
N GLU A 7 16.62 13.35 11.52
CA GLU A 7 17.56 14.46 11.38
C GLU A 7 18.38 14.35 10.09
N ASN A 8 18.90 13.16 9.76
CA ASN A 8 19.61 12.93 8.50
C ASN A 8 18.74 13.16 7.25
N LEU A 9 17.46 12.79 7.27
CA LEU A 9 16.54 13.03 6.15
C LEU A 9 16.26 14.52 5.93
N LEU A 10 16.36 15.34 6.99
CA LEU A 10 16.12 16.78 6.95
C LEU A 10 17.40 17.58 6.63
N GLN A 11 18.58 17.03 6.91
CA GLN A 11 19.88 17.70 6.79
C GLN A 11 20.64 17.37 5.49
N THR A 12 20.14 16.45 4.66
CA THR A 12 20.84 16.06 3.44
C THR A 12 20.60 17.10 2.34
N ASP A 13 21.64 17.86 1.98
CA ASP A 13 21.65 18.85 0.88
C ASP A 13 21.35 18.27 -0.53
N GLN A 14 21.27 16.94 -0.64
CA GLN A 14 20.74 16.26 -1.80
C GLN A 14 19.29 15.89 -1.52
N ASN A 15 18.38 16.67 -2.09
CA ASN A 15 16.91 16.54 -2.10
C ASN A 15 16.37 15.11 -2.36
N SER A 16 17.21 14.15 -2.77
CA SER A 16 16.84 12.85 -3.31
C SER A 16 16.18 11.90 -2.31
N ASP A 17 16.61 11.85 -1.04
CA ASP A 17 16.09 10.85 -0.10
C ASP A 17 14.73 11.22 0.49
N LEU A 18 14.51 12.52 0.76
CA LEU A 18 13.20 13.02 1.15
C LEU A 18 12.23 12.99 -0.03
N ASP A 19 12.67 13.41 -1.23
CA ASP A 19 11.86 13.33 -2.44
C ASP A 19 11.42 11.89 -2.75
N ARG A 20 12.33 10.91 -2.60
CA ARG A 20 12.00 9.47 -2.75
C ARG A 20 10.97 9.01 -1.72
N LEU A 21 11.07 9.47 -0.48
CA LEU A 21 10.12 9.10 0.56
C LEU A 21 8.73 9.70 0.27
N ILE A 22 8.68 10.96 -0.17
CA ILE A 22 7.45 11.64 -0.59
C ILE A 22 6.83 10.91 -1.78
N GLN A 23 7.63 10.62 -2.82
CA GLN A 23 7.16 9.88 -4.00
C GLN A 23 6.58 8.53 -3.60
N ARG A 24 7.28 7.77 -2.75
CA ARG A 24 6.78 6.47 -2.27
C ARG A 24 5.47 6.59 -1.50
N ALA A 25 5.30 7.64 -0.69
CA ALA A 25 4.05 7.88 0.02
C ALA A 25 2.91 8.22 -0.94
N GLN A 26 3.17 9.00 -1.98
CA GLN A 26 2.20 9.33 -3.04
C GLN A 26 1.81 8.10 -3.86
N ASP A 27 2.77 7.25 -4.21
CA ASP A 27 2.52 5.99 -4.93
C ASP A 27 1.63 5.06 -4.10
N MET A 28 1.89 4.98 -2.79
CA MET A 28 1.08 4.20 -1.85
C MET A 28 -0.36 4.73 -1.75
N ASP A 29 -0.54 6.05 -1.68
CA ASP A 29 -1.86 6.67 -1.61
C ASP A 29 -2.65 6.50 -2.92
N SER A 30 -1.97 6.68 -4.06
CA SER A 30 -2.54 6.49 -5.39
C SER A 30 -3.01 5.06 -5.61
N LEU A 31 -2.18 4.07 -5.23
CA LEU A 31 -2.52 2.66 -5.29
C LEU A 31 -3.70 2.33 -4.37
N THR A 32 -3.68 2.85 -3.14
CA THR A 32 -4.77 2.65 -2.17
C THR A 32 -6.09 3.19 -2.71
N THR A 33 -6.07 4.37 -3.30
CA THR A 33 -7.26 5.00 -3.90
C THR A 33 -7.78 4.22 -5.10
N ALA A 34 -6.89 3.77 -6.00
CA ALA A 34 -7.27 2.96 -7.16
C ALA A 34 -7.93 1.64 -6.75
N LEU A 35 -7.37 0.95 -5.73
CA LEU A 35 -7.95 -0.29 -5.23
C LEU A 35 -9.31 -0.06 -4.56
N ARG A 36 -9.46 1.01 -3.75
CA ARG A 36 -10.75 1.37 -3.14
C ARG A 36 -11.83 1.66 -4.19
N ALA A 37 -11.48 2.27 -5.32
CA ALA A 37 -12.42 2.55 -6.40
C ALA A 37 -12.91 1.29 -7.14
N GLY A 38 -12.12 0.21 -7.13
CA GLY A 38 -12.42 -1.03 -7.86
C GLY A 38 -13.17 -2.10 -7.06
N ILE A 39 -13.33 -1.92 -5.75
CA ILE A 39 -13.96 -2.88 -4.83
C ILE A 39 -15.28 -2.35 -4.26
N GLU A 40 -16.05 -3.24 -3.63
CA GLU A 40 -17.30 -2.86 -2.96
C GLU A 40 -17.04 -1.84 -1.85
N SER A 41 -17.95 -0.88 -1.66
CA SER A 41 -17.82 0.22 -0.69
C SER A 41 -17.50 -0.27 0.73
N ASN A 42 -18.17 -1.33 1.18
CA ASN A 42 -17.92 -1.93 2.49
C ASN A 42 -16.48 -2.45 2.66
N LEU A 43 -15.85 -2.93 1.59
CA LEU A 43 -14.44 -3.36 1.61
C LEU A 43 -13.49 -2.16 1.52
N ALA A 44 -13.84 -1.15 0.73
CA ALA A 44 -13.05 0.07 0.55
C ALA A 44 -12.84 0.82 1.87
N ASP A 45 -13.88 0.93 2.70
CA ASP A 45 -13.82 1.60 4.01
C ASP A 45 -12.90 0.87 5.00
N ASN A 46 -12.71 -0.44 4.80
CA ASN A 46 -11.91 -1.29 5.69
C ASN A 46 -10.51 -1.57 5.14
N LEU A 47 -10.21 -1.17 3.90
CA LEU A 47 -8.88 -1.15 3.33
C LEU A 47 -8.19 0.14 3.78
N ILE A 48 -7.20 0.04 4.66
CA ILE A 48 -6.50 1.20 5.26
C ILE A 48 -5.43 1.71 4.31
N ALA A 49 -4.60 0.80 3.79
CA ALA A 49 -3.50 1.14 2.90
C ALA A 49 -3.14 -0.06 2.02
N ALA A 50 -2.60 0.20 0.85
CA ALA A 50 -2.01 -0.79 -0.03
C ALA A 50 -0.63 -0.31 -0.50
N ASN A 51 0.33 -1.22 -0.53
CA ASN A 51 1.69 -0.92 -0.96
C ASN A 51 2.29 -2.10 -1.71
N ILE A 52 3.23 -1.82 -2.61
CA ILE A 52 4.08 -2.86 -3.19
C ILE A 52 5.34 -3.04 -2.36
N GLN A 53 5.57 -4.28 -1.96
CA GLN A 53 6.82 -4.68 -1.32
C GLN A 53 7.85 -5.10 -2.36
N ASP A 54 9.11 -5.05 -1.95
CA ASP A 54 10.23 -5.49 -2.75
C ASP A 54 10.01 -6.96 -3.17
N GLY A 55 10.10 -7.23 -4.47
CA GLY A 55 9.75 -8.53 -5.05
C GLY A 55 8.36 -8.62 -5.71
N GLY A 56 7.61 -7.51 -5.80
CA GLY A 56 6.35 -7.47 -6.55
C GLY A 56 5.18 -8.10 -5.80
N GLN A 57 5.18 -7.98 -4.48
CA GLN A 57 4.08 -8.41 -3.62
C GLN A 57 3.19 -7.22 -3.26
N LEU A 58 1.89 -7.35 -3.52
CA LEU A 58 0.88 -6.41 -3.06
C LEU A 58 0.56 -6.68 -1.59
N ALA A 59 0.97 -5.77 -0.72
CA ALA A 59 0.62 -5.80 0.69
C ALA A 59 -0.59 -4.90 0.94
N ILE A 60 -1.65 -5.47 1.51
CA ILE A 60 -2.86 -4.75 1.88
C ILE A 60 -2.99 -4.74 3.39
N ILE A 61 -3.28 -3.57 3.95
CA ILE A 61 -3.55 -3.37 5.37
C ILE A 61 -5.05 -3.09 5.52
N CYS A 62 -5.69 -3.82 6.42
CA CYS A 62 -7.11 -3.66 6.72
C CYS A 62 -7.39 -3.51 8.22
N SER A 63 -8.59 -3.04 8.54
CA SER A 63 -9.01 -2.67 9.90
C SER A 63 -9.27 -3.86 10.83
N SER A 64 -9.65 -5.03 10.32
CA SER A 64 -9.99 -6.19 11.15
C SER A 64 -9.69 -7.53 10.49
N SER A 65 -9.60 -8.58 11.30
CA SER A 65 -9.40 -9.96 10.82
C SER A 65 -10.54 -10.46 9.94
N THR A 66 -11.78 -10.04 10.21
CA THR A 66 -12.96 -10.36 9.39
C THR A 66 -12.79 -9.82 7.98
N TRP A 67 -12.36 -8.56 7.84
CA TRP A 67 -12.10 -7.95 6.54
C TRP A 67 -10.88 -8.55 5.87
N ALA A 68 -9.85 -8.92 6.64
CA ALA A 68 -8.69 -9.61 6.10
C ALA A 68 -9.06 -10.93 5.42
N ALA A 69 -9.97 -11.71 6.00
CA ALA A 69 -10.43 -12.96 5.39
C ALA A 69 -11.17 -12.71 4.07
N ARG A 70 -12.04 -11.69 4.02
CA ARG A 70 -12.79 -11.33 2.81
C ARG A 70 -11.89 -10.80 1.70
N LEU A 71 -10.95 -9.92 2.03
CA LEU A 71 -9.95 -9.41 1.07
C LEU A 71 -9.03 -10.52 0.55
N ARG A 72 -8.73 -11.54 1.36
CA ARG A 72 -7.96 -12.72 0.87
C ARG A 72 -8.73 -13.51 -0.17
N PHE A 73 -10.06 -13.60 -0.06
CA PHE A 73 -10.88 -14.25 -1.08
C PHE A 73 -10.86 -13.47 -2.40
N GLU A 74 -10.80 -12.14 -2.34
CA GLU A 74 -10.74 -11.24 -3.50
C GLU A 74 -9.29 -11.00 -3.99
N SER A 75 -8.31 -11.82 -3.58
CA SER A 75 -6.89 -11.57 -3.88
C SER A 75 -6.61 -11.44 -5.37
N ASP A 76 -7.22 -12.30 -6.20
CA ASP A 76 -7.01 -12.29 -7.65
C ASP A 76 -7.57 -11.00 -8.26
N ARG A 77 -8.78 -10.59 -7.86
CA ARG A 77 -9.38 -9.33 -8.27
C ARG A 77 -8.54 -8.12 -7.85
N LEU A 78 -7.96 -8.15 -6.65
CA LEU A 78 -7.07 -7.08 -6.18
C LEU A 78 -5.78 -6.99 -6.99
N LEU A 79 -5.24 -8.13 -7.45
CA LEU A 79 -4.10 -8.14 -8.37
C LEU A 79 -4.45 -7.58 -9.74
N GLU A 80 -5.64 -7.89 -10.26
CA GLU A 80 -6.15 -7.32 -11.52
C GLU A 80 -6.33 -5.81 -11.43
N LEU A 81 -6.92 -5.32 -10.34
CA LEU A 81 -7.08 -3.87 -10.10
C LEU A 81 -5.72 -3.17 -9.96
N ALA A 82 -4.76 -3.79 -9.27
CA ALA A 82 -3.40 -3.27 -9.18
C ALA A 82 -2.74 -3.21 -10.57
N ALA A 83 -2.90 -4.24 -11.39
CA ALA A 83 -2.41 -4.26 -12.77
C ALA A 83 -3.05 -3.15 -13.62
N GLY A 84 -4.36 -2.93 -13.47
CA GLY A 84 -5.08 -1.81 -14.11
C GLY A 84 -4.58 -0.44 -13.67
N ALA A 85 -4.08 -0.32 -12.45
CA ALA A 85 -3.41 0.87 -11.92
C ALA A 85 -1.93 1.00 -12.36
N GLY A 86 -1.46 0.14 -13.27
CA GLY A 86 -0.09 0.15 -13.78
C GLY A 86 0.93 -0.56 -12.89
N VAL A 87 0.46 -1.34 -11.91
CA VAL A 87 1.31 -1.99 -10.91
C VAL A 87 1.27 -3.50 -11.07
N ALA A 88 2.39 -4.08 -11.53
CA ALA A 88 2.52 -5.52 -11.71
C ALA A 88 2.89 -6.22 -10.39
N ALA A 89 1.88 -6.70 -9.65
CA ALA A 89 2.06 -7.57 -8.49
C ALA A 89 1.75 -9.03 -8.85
N LYS A 90 2.52 -9.97 -8.28
CA LYS A 90 2.32 -11.43 -8.49
C LYS A 90 1.66 -12.14 -7.32
N THR A 91 1.75 -11.56 -6.14
CA THR A 91 1.20 -12.15 -4.91
C THR A 91 0.51 -11.07 -4.09
N CYS A 92 -0.59 -11.43 -3.43
CA CYS A 92 -1.33 -10.56 -2.54
C CYS A 92 -1.18 -11.06 -1.09
N VAL A 93 -0.81 -10.16 -0.18
CA VAL A 93 -0.72 -10.45 1.25
C VAL A 93 -1.56 -9.45 2.02
N VAL A 94 -2.55 -9.96 2.74
CA VAL A 94 -3.43 -9.15 3.57
C VAL A 94 -2.99 -9.21 5.03
N LYS A 95 -2.80 -8.04 5.63
CA LYS A 95 -2.42 -7.81 7.03
C LYS A 95 -3.49 -6.97 7.74
N VAL A 96 -3.58 -7.14 9.05
CA VAL A 96 -4.49 -6.36 9.90
C VAL A 96 -3.67 -5.28 10.61
N SER A 97 -4.14 -4.03 10.64
CA SER A 97 -3.52 -3.00 11.48
C SER A 97 -3.72 -3.36 12.95
N ARG A 98 -2.64 -3.42 13.70
CA ARG A 98 -2.67 -3.68 15.14
C ARG A 98 -3.11 -2.45 15.92
#